data_AF-A0A820X7I3-F1
#
_entry.id   AF-A0A820X7I3-F1
#
_cell.length_a   1.000
_cell.length_b   1.000
_cell.length_c   1.000
_cell.angle_alpha   90.00
_cell.angle_beta   90.00
_cell.angle_gamma   90.00
#
_symmetry.space_group_name_H-M   'P 1'
#
loop_
_entity.id
_entity.type
_entity.pdbx_description
1 polymer ?
#
loop_
_entity_poly.entity_id
_entity_poly.type
_entity_poly.pdbx_seq_one_letter_code
_entity_poly.pdbx_strand_id
1 'polypeptide(L)'
;MFGKGLYFADMSSKSANYCYPTPSKNTGIVLLAEVALGKSNELVHADNNAHRLPDGCSSVKGLGSIAPNLKNGVKLDNDVLVPMGPAEVTDVVNPKGYTLNYNEYIVYDTKQVRMRYIIKLKFLFK
;
A
#
# COMPACT_ATOMS: atom_id res chain seq x y z
N MET A 1 -11.81 -5.32 -3.31
CA MET A 1 -11.00 -5.96 -2.25
C MET A 1 -11.38 -5.40 -0.89
N PHE A 2 -11.29 -4.08 -0.68
CA PHE A 2 -11.59 -3.41 0.59
C PHE A 2 -12.59 -2.25 0.42
N GLY A 3 -13.63 -2.45 -0.39
CA GLY A 3 -14.61 -1.40 -0.71
C GLY A 3 -14.11 -0.32 -1.67
N LYS A 4 -14.87 0.78 -1.79
CA LYS A 4 -14.59 1.90 -2.69
C LYS A 4 -13.73 2.96 -1.99
N GLY A 5 -12.42 2.94 -2.22
CA GLY A 5 -11.47 3.89 -1.64
C GLY A 5 -10.25 4.10 -2.53
N LEU A 6 -9.27 4.85 -2.03
CA LEU A 6 -7.98 5.10 -2.68
C LEU A 6 -6.97 4.08 -2.15
N TYR A 7 -6.40 3.27 -3.04
CA TYR A 7 -5.53 2.15 -2.70
C TYR A 7 -4.05 2.52 -2.86
N PHE A 8 -3.25 2.19 -1.86
CA PHE A 8 -1.81 2.42 -1.81
C PHE A 8 -1.07 1.15 -1.37
N ALA A 9 0.23 1.07 -1.70
CA ALA A 9 1.11 -0.01 -1.28
C ALA A 9 2.43 0.57 -0.76
N ASP A 10 3.05 -0.16 0.16
CA ASP A 10 4.41 0.10 0.69
C ASP A 10 5.49 -0.64 -0.12
N MET A 11 5.10 -1.45 -1.11
CA MET A 11 5.97 -2.15 -2.04
C MET A 11 5.87 -1.51 -3.43
N SER A 12 6.98 -0.93 -3.92
CA SER A 12 7.01 -0.23 -5.21
C SER A 12 6.59 -1.13 -6.38
N SER A 13 7.03 -2.40 -6.39
CA SER A 13 6.70 -3.38 -7.42
C SER A 13 5.21 -3.74 -7.45
N LYS A 14 4.51 -3.74 -6.29
CA LYS A 14 3.06 -3.99 -6.23
C LYS A 14 2.31 -2.90 -6.99
N SER A 15 2.60 -1.63 -6.72
CA SER A 15 2.00 -0.50 -7.45
C SER A 15 2.42 -0.49 -8.92
N ALA A 16 3.68 -0.79 -9.22
CA ALA A 16 4.21 -0.76 -10.59
C ALA A 16 3.55 -1.80 -11.52
N ASN A 17 3.05 -2.92 -10.99
CA ASN A 17 2.30 -3.90 -11.77
C ASN A 17 0.99 -3.32 -12.34
N TYR A 18 0.40 -2.32 -11.66
CA TYR A 18 -0.78 -1.61 -12.16
C TYR A 18 -0.48 -0.60 -13.27
N CYS A 19 0.79 -0.41 -13.65
CA CYS A 19 1.14 0.31 -14.86
C CYS A 19 0.88 -0.50 -16.14
N TYR A 20 0.63 -1.81 -16.03
CA TYR A 20 0.48 -2.75 -17.16
C TYR A 20 1.60 -2.61 -18.22
N PRO A 21 2.89 -2.58 -17.82
CA PRO A 21 3.98 -2.40 -18.76
C PRO A 21 4.12 -3.64 -19.66
N THR A 22 4.58 -3.43 -20.89
CA THR A 22 4.94 -4.50 -21.82
C THR A 22 6.37 -4.30 -22.35
N PRO A 23 7.01 -5.33 -22.96
CA PRO A 23 8.33 -5.14 -23.56
C PRO A 23 8.38 -4.02 -24.60
N SER A 24 7.30 -3.81 -25.36
CA SER A 24 7.18 -2.71 -26.34
C SER A 24 6.71 -1.38 -25.74
N LYS A 25 6.08 -1.39 -24.56
CA LYS A 25 5.62 -0.21 -23.80
C LYS A 25 6.16 -0.28 -22.38
N ASN A 26 7.46 -0.07 -22.24
CA ASN A 26 8.21 -0.32 -21.01
C ASN A 26 8.47 0.94 -20.17
N THR A 27 7.74 2.02 -20.40
CA THR A 27 7.82 3.23 -19.57
C THR A 27 6.48 3.44 -18.90
N GLY A 28 6.49 3.62 -17.57
CA GLY A 28 5.28 3.88 -16.80
C GLY A 28 5.50 4.98 -15.78
N ILE A 29 4.41 5.35 -15.12
CA ILE A 29 4.39 6.39 -14.10
C ILE A 29 3.86 5.78 -12.82
N VAL A 30 4.56 6.02 -11.71
CA VAL A 30 4.11 5.70 -10.36
C VAL A 30 4.05 6.98 -9.54
N LEU A 31 2.98 7.13 -8.76
CA LEU A 31 2.75 8.27 -7.89
C LEU A 31 3.18 7.92 -6.46
N LEU A 32 3.95 8.80 -5.82
CA LEU A 32 4.14 8.81 -4.37
C LEU A 32 3.29 9.92 -3.76
N ALA A 33 2.53 9.55 -2.73
CA ALA A 33 1.68 10.45 -1.98
C ALA A 33 1.91 10.28 -0.48
N GLU A 34 1.81 11.38 0.25
CA GLU A 34 1.59 11.37 1.70
C GLU A 34 0.15 10.91 1.95
N VAL A 35 -0.03 9.92 2.81
CA VAL A 35 -1.35 9.34 3.12
C VAL A 35 -1.57 9.38 4.63
N ALA A 36 -2.56 10.16 5.08
CA ALA A 36 -2.94 10.28 6.47
C ALA A 36 -3.79 9.07 6.90
N LEU A 37 -3.13 7.96 7.24
CA LEU A 37 -3.80 6.70 7.60
C LEU A 37 -4.58 6.77 8.92
N GLY A 38 -4.13 7.61 9.87
CA GLY A 38 -4.65 7.58 11.24
C GLY A 38 -4.49 6.19 11.85
N LYS A 39 -5.49 5.76 12.65
CA LYS A 39 -5.59 4.36 13.08
C LYS A 39 -6.21 3.54 11.95
N SER A 40 -5.53 2.48 11.52
CA SER A 40 -6.05 1.56 10.51
C SER A 40 -6.87 0.43 11.14
N ASN A 41 -7.96 0.03 10.47
CA ASN A 41 -8.60 -1.26 10.67
C ASN A 41 -7.78 -2.32 9.92
N GLU A 42 -7.10 -3.20 10.65
CA GLU A 42 -6.25 -4.24 10.06
C GLU A 42 -7.07 -5.48 9.68
N LEU A 43 -6.96 -5.92 8.43
CA LEU A 43 -7.74 -7.02 7.88
C LEU A 43 -6.82 -8.06 7.22
N VAL A 44 -7.03 -9.34 7.53
CA VAL A 44 -6.27 -10.48 6.95
C VAL A 44 -6.95 -11.10 5.72
N HIS A 45 -8.17 -10.67 5.39
CA HIS A 45 -8.95 -11.15 4.25
C HIS A 45 -9.70 -9.99 3.60
N ALA A 46 -10.06 -10.15 2.32
CA ALA A 46 -10.84 -9.16 1.59
C ALA A 46 -12.23 -8.98 2.20
N ASP A 47 -12.68 -7.73 2.29
CA ASP A 47 -14.02 -7.36 2.75
C ASP A 47 -14.55 -6.19 1.91
N ASN A 48 -15.62 -6.44 1.14
CA ASN A 48 -16.23 -5.40 0.31
C ASN A 48 -16.89 -4.29 1.14
N ASN A 49 -17.19 -4.54 2.41
CA ASN A 49 -17.74 -3.58 3.36
C ASN A 49 -16.70 -2.89 4.23
N ALA A 50 -15.40 -3.08 3.98
CA ALA A 50 -14.32 -2.53 4.81
C ALA A 50 -14.32 -0.99 4.93
N HIS A 51 -15.03 -0.29 4.04
CA HIS A 51 -15.30 1.16 4.14
C HIS A 51 -16.14 1.55 5.37
N ARG A 52 -16.85 0.59 5.98
CA ARG A 52 -17.53 0.75 7.26
C ARG A 52 -16.50 0.62 8.37
N LEU A 53 -15.72 1.67 8.56
CA LEU A 53 -14.65 1.71 9.54
C LEU A 53 -15.19 1.53 10.97
N PRO A 54 -14.56 0.70 11.80
CA PRO A 54 -14.83 0.68 13.24
C PRO A 54 -14.57 2.04 13.87
N ASP A 55 -15.20 2.30 15.02
CA ASP A 55 -15.03 3.55 15.75
C ASP A 55 -13.54 3.84 16.03
N GLY A 56 -13.12 5.06 15.69
CA GLY A 56 -11.76 5.54 15.84
C GLY A 56 -10.77 5.11 14.75
N CYS A 57 -11.18 4.31 13.76
CA CYS A 57 -10.35 4.02 12.59
C CYS A 57 -10.60 5.05 11.46
N SER A 58 -9.56 5.35 10.69
CA SER A 58 -9.60 6.31 9.56
C SER A 58 -9.16 5.70 8.24
N SER A 59 -8.70 4.45 8.24
CA SER A 59 -8.24 3.73 7.06
C SER A 59 -8.38 2.22 7.25
N VAL A 60 -8.16 1.47 6.19
CA VAL A 60 -7.98 0.02 6.23
C VAL A 60 -6.54 -0.30 5.88
N LYS A 61 -5.98 -1.30 6.55
CA LYS A 61 -4.71 -1.94 6.20
C LYS A 61 -4.96 -3.42 5.96
N GLY A 62 -4.95 -3.82 4.69
CA GLY A 62 -4.88 -5.23 4.32
C GLY A 62 -3.50 -5.76 4.66
N LEU A 63 -3.42 -6.75 5.55
CA LEU A 63 -2.17 -7.31 6.04
C LEU A 63 -1.60 -8.33 5.06
N GLY A 64 -0.35 -8.12 4.63
CA GLY A 64 0.39 -9.03 3.77
C GLY A 64 1.41 -9.89 4.50
N SER A 65 1.70 -11.06 3.94
CA SER A 65 2.73 -11.98 4.44
C SER A 65 4.17 -11.48 4.22
N ILE A 66 4.36 -10.46 3.39
CA ILE A 66 5.64 -9.80 3.15
C ILE A 66 5.46 -8.28 3.26
N ALA A 67 6.27 -7.61 4.07
CA ALA A 67 6.20 -6.16 4.25
C ALA A 67 7.56 -5.56 4.66
N PRO A 68 7.79 -4.27 4.43
CA PRO A 68 8.94 -3.57 5.02
C PRO A 68 8.88 -3.55 6.54
N ASN A 69 10.03 -3.71 7.19
CA ASN A 69 10.14 -3.52 8.64
C ASN A 69 10.18 -2.03 8.97
N LEU A 70 9.21 -1.53 9.74
CA LEU A 70 9.13 -0.10 10.06
C LEU A 70 10.32 0.43 10.87
N LYS A 71 11.14 -0.45 11.47
CA LYS A 71 12.42 -0.07 12.09
C LYS A 71 13.44 0.46 11.07
N ASN A 72 13.33 0.06 9.81
CA ASN A 72 14.14 0.57 8.70
C ASN A 72 13.55 1.88 8.13
N GLY A 73 12.37 2.29 8.60
CA GLY A 73 11.67 3.46 8.08
C GLY A 73 12.44 4.75 8.28
N VAL A 74 12.42 5.60 7.26
CA VAL A 74 13.03 6.92 7.29
C VAL A 74 11.93 7.96 7.42
N LYS A 75 12.09 8.91 8.33
CA LYS A 75 11.20 10.05 8.44
C LYS A 75 11.68 11.18 7.52
N LEU A 76 10.78 11.71 6.71
CA LEU A 76 10.98 12.96 5.98
C LEU A 76 10.52 14.15 6.84
N ASP A 77 10.75 15.37 6.35
CA ASP A 77 10.23 16.59 6.95
C ASP A 77 8.70 16.50 7.14
N ASN A 78 8.20 16.96 8.29
CA ASN A 78 6.81 16.82 8.76
C ASN A 78 6.40 15.42 9.24
N ASP A 79 7.35 14.62 9.76
CA ASP A 79 7.09 13.31 10.38
C ASP A 79 6.47 12.25 9.45
N VAL A 80 6.57 12.44 8.14
CA VAL A 80 6.11 11.45 7.14
C VAL A 80 7.04 10.24 7.18
N LEU A 81 6.50 9.08 7.51
CA LEU A 81 7.24 7.82 7.50
C LEU A 81 7.31 7.23 6.10
N VAL A 82 8.53 6.98 5.62
CA VAL A 82 8.80 6.22 4.39
C VAL A 82 9.19 4.79 4.79
N PRO A 83 8.37 3.77 4.47
CA PRO A 83 8.66 2.38 4.79
C PRO A 83 9.76 1.85 3.86
N MET A 84 11.01 1.90 4.32
CA MET A 84 12.16 1.46 3.54
C MET A 84 12.30 -0.06 3.57
N GLY A 85 12.73 -0.62 2.45
CA GLY A 85 13.12 -2.03 2.37
C GLY A 85 14.42 -2.35 3.13
N PRO A 86 14.84 -3.62 3.16
CA PRO A 86 14.21 -4.76 2.46
C PRO A 86 12.86 -5.15 3.07
N ALA A 87 12.07 -5.89 2.29
CA ALA A 87 10.86 -6.50 2.81
C ALA A 87 11.19 -7.83 3.48
N GLU A 88 10.45 -8.14 4.54
CA GLU A 88 10.63 -9.31 5.40
C GLU A 88 9.32 -10.09 5.45
N VAL A 89 9.41 -11.39 5.75
CA VAL A 89 8.23 -12.21 6.03
C VAL A 89 7.61 -11.74 7.34
N THR A 90 6.29 -11.57 7.35
CA THR A 90 5.52 -11.21 8.53
C THR A 90 4.90 -12.46 9.16
N ASP A 91 4.42 -12.34 10.40
CA ASP A 91 3.68 -13.41 11.08
C ASP A 91 2.20 -13.48 10.66
N VAL A 92 1.81 -12.74 9.60
CA VAL A 92 0.43 -12.66 9.13
C VAL A 92 0.05 -13.97 8.42
N VAL A 93 -0.94 -14.66 8.98
CA VAL A 93 -1.54 -15.85 8.39
C VAL A 93 -3.06 -15.72 8.41
N ASN A 94 -3.71 -15.97 7.27
CA ASN A 94 -5.15 -16.13 7.20
C ASN A 94 -5.52 -17.62 7.33
N PRO A 95 -6.03 -18.08 8.49
CA PRO A 95 -6.36 -19.49 8.69
C PRO A 95 -7.55 -19.96 7.83
N LYS A 96 -8.31 -19.04 7.23
CA LYS A 96 -9.52 -19.32 6.46
C LYS A 96 -9.32 -19.21 4.96
N GLY A 97 -8.10 -19.03 4.47
CA GLY A 97 -7.82 -19.04 3.04
C GLY A 97 -6.60 -18.21 2.64
N TYR A 98 -6.73 -17.51 1.53
CA TYR A 98 -5.63 -16.74 0.94
C TYR A 98 -5.18 -15.59 1.86
N THR A 99 -3.87 -15.46 2.03
CA THR A 99 -3.21 -14.32 2.69
C THR A 99 -2.64 -13.43 1.61
N LEU A 100 -2.82 -12.11 1.72
CA LEU A 100 -2.21 -11.16 0.77
C LEU A 100 -0.70 -11.32 0.76
N ASN A 101 -0.07 -11.22 -0.42
CA ASN A 101 1.40 -11.26 -0.48
C ASN A 101 2.04 -10.01 0.16
N TYR A 102 1.47 -8.83 -0.10
CA TYR A 102 1.98 -7.56 0.43
C TYR A 102 0.85 -6.70 0.98
N ASN A 103 1.20 -5.81 1.91
CA ASN A 103 0.24 -4.88 2.50
C ASN A 103 -0.50 -4.03 1.45
N GLU A 104 -1.68 -3.58 1.84
CA GLU A 104 -2.46 -2.60 1.08
C GLU A 104 -3.11 -1.61 2.03
N TYR A 105 -3.04 -0.34 1.70
CA TYR A 105 -3.56 0.74 2.53
C TYR A 105 -4.68 1.45 1.78
N ILE A 106 -5.81 1.63 2.44
CA ILE A 106 -7.01 2.20 1.83
C ILE A 106 -7.52 3.33 2.69
N VAL A 107 -7.66 4.50 2.08
CA VAL A 107 -8.35 5.66 2.66
C VAL A 107 -9.63 5.94 1.89
N TYR A 108 -10.64 6.47 2.58
CA TYR A 108 -11.97 6.68 2.03
C TYR A 108 -12.33 8.16 1.85
N ASP A 109 -11.49 9.08 2.36
CA ASP A 109 -11.57 10.52 2.08
C ASP A 109 -10.34 10.98 1.29
N THR A 110 -10.58 11.65 0.16
CA THR A 110 -9.54 12.29 -0.67
C THR A 110 -8.69 13.30 0.09
N LYS A 111 -9.22 13.93 1.15
CA LYS A 111 -8.46 14.87 2.01
C LYS A 111 -7.33 14.19 2.79
N GLN A 112 -7.34 12.86 2.90
CA GLN A 112 -6.26 12.08 3.51
C GLN A 112 -5.06 11.90 2.58
N VAL A 113 -5.12 12.36 1.33
CA VAL A 113 -4.08 12.13 0.32
C VAL A 113 -3.49 13.44 -0.16
N ARG A 114 -2.17 13.52 -0.14
CA ARG A 114 -1.41 14.63 -0.74
C ARG A 114 -0.34 14.07 -1.67
N MET A 115 -0.53 14.26 -2.98
CA MET A 115 0.45 13.89 -4.00
C MET A 115 1.74 14.68 -3.83
N ARG A 116 2.90 14.01 -3.90
CA ARG A 116 4.22 14.64 -3.70
C ARG A 116 5.16 14.48 -4.88
N TYR A 117 5.26 13.26 -5.41
CA TYR A 117 6.21 12.94 -6.48
C TYR A 117 5.56 12.09 -7.55
N ILE A 118 5.85 12.41 -8.80
CA ILE A 118 5.53 11.58 -9.95
C ILE A 118 6.84 10.98 -10.45
N ILE A 119 6.94 9.66 -10.44
CA ILE A 119 8.15 8.94 -10.83
C ILE A 119 7.93 8.31 -12.19
N LYS A 120 8.75 8.70 -13.16
CA LYS A 120 8.85 8.01 -14.45
C LYS A 120 9.77 6.81 -14.30
N LEU A 121 9.23 5.61 -14.48
CA LEU A 121 9.94 4.34 -14.40
C LEU A 121 10.21 3.77 -15.80
N LYS A 122 11.35 3.11 -15.96
CA LYS A 122 11.63 2.24 -17.10
C LYS A 122 11.67 0.79 -16.62
N PHE A 123 10.78 -0.03 -17.17
CA PHE A 123 10.67 -1.45 -16.90
C PHE A 123 11.69 -2.22 -17.74
N LEU A 124 12.53 -3.03 -17.10
CA LEU A 124 13.49 -3.89 -17.75
C LEU A 124 12.99 -5.33 -17.63
N PHE A 125 12.51 -5.88 -18.74
CA PHE A 125 12.06 -7.27 -18.83
C PHE A 125 13.28 -8.18 -19.00
N LYS A 126 13.26 -9.34 -18.34
CA LYS A 126 14.26 -10.39 -18.48
C LYS A 126 13.83 -11.43 -19.51
#